data_AF-A0A182RHG8-F1
#
_entry.id   AF-A0A182RHG8-F1
#
_cell.length_a   1.000
_cell.length_b   1.000
_cell.length_c   1.000
_cell.angle_alpha   90.00
_cell.angle_beta   90.00
_cell.angle_gamma   90.00
#
_symmetry.space_group_name_H-M   'P 1'
#
loop_
_entity.id
_entity.type
_entity.pdbx_description
1 polymer ?
#
loop_
_entity_poly.entity_id
_entity_poly.type
_entity_poly.pdbx_seq_one_letter_code
_entity_poly.pdbx_strand_id
1 'polypeptide(L)'
;MGKEAALHYNIEWHFNPLSAPHFGGIWERQIQTIKKGLRQMMDEWRLRKPSPETLVATLIEIEFILNSRPLTHIPVSNDEEEILIPFHFLVGRSGSDVPPLALTTSSIDNNQYKQVQHHSKIFWDKWKREYLPTLLKRDKWTNKVEPLKEDNMVVLTDDNATPGKWLKGRID
;
A
#
# COMPACT_ATOMS: atom_id res chain seq x y z
N MET A 1 -20.15 8.49 -21.56
CA MET A 1 -19.94 7.08 -21.16
C MET A 1 -20.06 6.86 -19.64
N GLY A 2 -19.32 7.55 -18.77
CA GLY A 2 -19.40 7.30 -17.31
C GLY A 2 -20.73 7.65 -16.60
N LYS A 3 -21.33 8.82 -16.91
CA LYS A 3 -22.58 9.27 -16.27
C LYS A 3 -23.80 8.41 -16.61
N GLU A 4 -23.92 7.99 -17.86
CA GLU A 4 -25.05 7.16 -18.32
C GLU A 4 -25.00 5.76 -17.68
N ALA A 5 -23.81 5.19 -17.50
CA ALA A 5 -23.63 3.94 -16.78
C ALA A 5 -23.93 4.07 -15.28
N ALA A 6 -23.59 5.20 -14.64
CA ALA A 6 -23.86 5.44 -13.22
C ALA A 6 -25.36 5.45 -12.88
N LEU A 7 -26.19 5.98 -13.79
CA LEU A 7 -27.65 5.98 -13.64
C LEU A 7 -28.24 4.58 -13.55
N HIS A 8 -27.68 3.62 -14.29
CA HIS A 8 -28.13 2.22 -14.27
C HIS A 8 -27.93 1.56 -12.90
N TYR A 9 -26.89 1.96 -12.17
CA TYR A 9 -26.57 1.43 -10.84
C TYR A 9 -27.07 2.33 -9.70
N ASN A 10 -27.92 3.33 -9.99
CA ASN A 10 -28.39 4.31 -9.02
C ASN A 10 -27.24 5.03 -8.27
N ILE A 11 -26.14 5.30 -8.98
CA ILE A 11 -24.96 6.00 -8.45
C ILE A 11 -25.10 7.49 -8.79
N GLU A 12 -25.07 8.34 -7.77
CA GLU A 12 -25.04 9.79 -7.95
C GLU A 12 -23.62 10.26 -8.28
N TRP A 13 -23.46 10.95 -9.41
CA TRP A 13 -22.16 11.42 -9.88
C TRP A 13 -21.92 12.89 -9.53
N HIS A 14 -20.96 13.14 -8.64
CA HIS A 14 -20.54 14.48 -8.22
C HIS A 14 -19.21 14.88 -8.89
N PHE A 15 -19.15 16.09 -9.45
CA PHE A 15 -17.89 16.65 -9.98
C PHE A 15 -17.27 17.60 -8.96
N ASN A 16 -15.94 17.63 -8.94
CA ASN A 16 -15.24 18.69 -8.22
C ASN A 16 -15.62 20.07 -8.79
N PRO A 17 -15.78 21.10 -7.94
CA PRO A 17 -16.01 22.45 -8.42
C PRO A 17 -14.88 22.91 -9.34
N LEU A 18 -15.22 23.68 -10.37
CA LEU A 18 -14.23 24.29 -11.27
C LEU A 18 -13.27 25.16 -10.44
N SER A 19 -11.97 25.09 -10.77
CA SER A 19 -10.90 25.83 -10.07
C SER A 19 -10.71 25.47 -8.58
N ALA A 20 -11.23 24.34 -8.11
CA ALA A 20 -11.06 23.87 -6.74
C ALA A 20 -10.26 22.54 -6.68
N PRO A 21 -8.98 22.52 -7.10
CA PRO A 21 -8.16 21.29 -7.18
C PRO A 21 -7.96 20.63 -5.80
N HIS A 22 -8.09 21.40 -4.71
CA HIS A 22 -7.97 20.89 -3.35
C HIS A 22 -9.06 19.86 -2.98
N PHE A 23 -10.24 19.87 -3.65
CA PHE A 23 -11.26 18.85 -3.45
C PHE A 23 -10.76 17.45 -3.80
N GLY A 24 -9.75 17.35 -4.69
CA GLY A 24 -9.11 16.10 -5.06
C GLY A 24 -7.78 15.78 -4.41
N GLY A 25 -7.31 16.63 -3.50
CA GLY A 25 -5.95 16.56 -2.98
C GLY A 25 -5.60 15.22 -2.33
N ILE A 26 -6.57 14.56 -1.66
CA ILE A 26 -6.33 13.29 -0.97
C ILE A 26 -5.99 12.18 -1.97
N TRP A 27 -6.85 11.94 -2.97
CA TRP A 27 -6.60 10.89 -3.96
C TRP A 27 -5.48 11.27 -4.93
N GLU A 28 -5.31 12.55 -5.26
CA GLU A 28 -4.19 13.00 -6.09
C GLU A 28 -2.84 12.75 -5.42
N ARG A 29 -2.73 13.03 -4.11
CA ARG A 29 -1.53 12.73 -3.34
C ARG A 29 -1.27 11.24 -3.27
N GLN A 30 -2.33 10.43 -3.11
CA GLN A 30 -2.20 8.97 -3.14
C GLN A 30 -1.72 8.48 -4.52
N ILE A 31 -2.30 8.97 -5.61
CA ILE A 31 -1.90 8.67 -6.99
C ILE A 31 -0.43 9.06 -7.20
N GLN A 32 0.01 10.20 -6.67
CA GLN A 32 1.40 10.63 -6.76
C GLN A 32 2.35 9.64 -6.09
N THR A 33 2.04 9.18 -4.87
CA THR A 33 2.85 8.19 -4.14
C THR A 33 2.90 6.85 -4.88
N ILE A 34 1.77 6.37 -5.42
CA ILE A 34 1.72 5.15 -6.23
C ILE A 34 2.60 5.29 -7.48
N LYS A 35 2.45 6.38 -8.22
CA LYS A 35 3.25 6.65 -9.43
C LYS A 35 4.75 6.69 -9.13
N LYS A 36 5.17 7.21 -7.97
CA LYS A 36 6.58 7.19 -7.56
C LYS A 36 7.11 5.77 -7.36
N GLY A 37 6.32 4.88 -6.75
CA GLY A 37 6.66 3.46 -6.64
C GLY A 37 6.77 2.78 -7.99
N LEU A 38 5.78 2.99 -8.87
CA LEU A 38 5.75 2.41 -10.21
C LEU A 38 6.90 2.89 -11.12
N ARG A 39 7.33 4.16 -11.01
CA ARG A 39 8.44 4.69 -11.81
C ARG A 39 9.73 3.88 -11.66
N GLN A 40 10.03 3.42 -10.45
CA GLN A 40 11.21 2.60 -10.20
C GLN A 40 11.14 1.26 -10.95
N MET A 41 9.97 0.64 -10.99
CA MET A 41 9.75 -0.61 -11.73
C MET A 41 9.85 -0.39 -13.24
N MET A 42 9.36 0.76 -13.74
CA MET A 42 9.47 1.08 -15.16
C MET A 42 10.92 1.15 -15.64
N ASP A 43 11.85 1.59 -14.78
CA ASP A 43 13.28 1.60 -15.12
C ASP A 43 13.82 0.16 -15.29
N GLU A 44 13.37 -0.81 -14.50
CA GLU A 44 13.72 -2.23 -14.70
C GLU A 44 13.04 -2.83 -15.93
N TRP A 45 11.79 -2.45 -16.20
CA TRP A 45 11.06 -2.92 -17.38
C TRP A 45 11.65 -2.43 -18.70
N ARG A 46 12.52 -1.42 -18.68
CA ARG A 46 13.32 -1.03 -19.86
C ARG A 46 14.30 -2.12 -20.26
N LEU A 47 14.88 -2.83 -19.30
CA LEU A 47 15.84 -3.92 -19.53
C LEU A 47 15.13 -5.23 -19.85
N ARG A 48 14.02 -5.52 -19.15
CA ARG A 48 13.21 -6.72 -19.37
C ARG A 48 11.74 -6.39 -19.19
N LYS A 49 11.02 -6.25 -20.31
CA LYS A 49 9.56 -6.00 -20.28
C LYS A 49 8.83 -7.23 -19.73
N PRO A 50 7.90 -7.07 -18.76
CA PRO A 50 7.04 -8.16 -18.32
C PRO A 50 6.08 -8.58 -19.44
N SER A 51 5.64 -9.84 -19.43
CA SER A 51 4.50 -10.25 -20.24
C SER A 51 3.22 -9.54 -19.73
N PRO A 52 2.14 -9.49 -20.54
CA PRO A 52 0.86 -8.94 -20.09
C PRO A 52 0.34 -9.62 -18.81
N GLU A 53 0.50 -10.92 -18.68
CA GLU A 53 0.08 -11.71 -17.53
C GLU A 53 0.89 -11.35 -16.28
N THR A 54 2.22 -11.26 -16.41
CA THR A 54 3.12 -10.81 -15.33
C THR A 54 2.76 -9.39 -14.89
N LEU A 55 2.48 -8.48 -15.84
CA LEU A 55 2.09 -7.11 -15.53
C LEU A 55 0.79 -7.07 -14.72
N VAL A 56 -0.24 -7.80 -15.16
CA VAL A 56 -1.53 -7.87 -14.47
C VAL A 56 -1.36 -8.45 -13.07
N ALA A 57 -0.64 -9.57 -12.93
CA ALA A 57 -0.39 -10.19 -11.64
C ALA A 57 0.38 -9.25 -10.68
N THR A 58 1.39 -8.53 -11.18
CA THR A 58 2.11 -7.50 -10.41
C THR A 58 1.16 -6.37 -9.97
N LEU A 59 0.27 -5.90 -10.84
CA LEU A 59 -0.68 -4.86 -10.46
C LEU A 59 -1.68 -5.32 -9.39
N ILE A 60 -2.09 -6.59 -9.42
CA ILE A 60 -2.94 -7.20 -8.37
C ILE A 60 -2.20 -7.24 -7.04
N GLU A 61 -0.92 -7.62 -7.02
CA GLU A 61 -0.13 -7.61 -5.78
C GLU A 61 0.09 -6.18 -5.26
N ILE A 62 0.29 -5.20 -6.15
CA ILE A 62 0.38 -3.78 -5.79
C ILE A 62 -0.95 -3.29 -5.21
N GLU A 63 -2.08 -3.67 -5.80
CA GLU A 63 -3.41 -3.37 -5.25
C GLU A 63 -3.56 -3.92 -3.83
N PHE A 64 -3.17 -5.18 -3.62
CA PHE A 64 -3.18 -5.80 -2.29
C PHE A 64 -2.31 -5.01 -1.30
N ILE A 65 -1.07 -4.68 -1.67
CA ILE A 65 -0.16 -3.86 -0.86
C ILE A 65 -0.81 -2.52 -0.47
N LEU A 66 -1.43 -1.84 -1.44
CA LEU A 66 -2.07 -0.56 -1.23
C LEU A 66 -3.30 -0.69 -0.32
N ASN A 67 -4.06 -1.77 -0.43
CA ASN A 67 -5.25 -2.00 0.39
C ASN A 67 -4.93 -2.54 1.80
N SER A 68 -3.72 -3.06 2.00
CA SER A 68 -3.15 -3.42 3.30
C SER A 68 -2.42 -2.26 4.00
N ARG A 69 -2.50 -1.03 3.48
CA ARG A 69 -1.82 0.12 4.09
C ARG A 69 -2.51 0.62 5.36
N PRO A 70 -1.79 1.09 6.39
CA PRO A 70 -2.36 1.74 7.56
C PRO A 70 -2.98 3.06 7.13
N LEU A 71 -4.23 3.32 7.49
CA LEU A 71 -4.90 4.60 7.26
C LEU A 71 -4.57 5.64 8.34
N THR A 72 -4.24 5.16 9.53
CA THR A 72 -3.91 5.98 10.70
C THR A 72 -2.49 5.73 11.15
N HIS A 73 -2.07 6.44 12.21
CA HIS A 73 -0.89 6.04 12.96
C HIS A 73 -1.00 4.57 13.37
N ILE A 74 0.13 3.85 13.34
CA ILE A 74 0.18 2.48 13.81
C ILE A 74 0.17 2.54 15.34
N PRO A 75 -0.84 1.95 16.00
CA PRO A 75 -0.93 2.00 17.46
C PRO A 75 0.24 1.24 18.07
N VAL A 76 0.99 1.94 18.90
CA VAL A 76 2.15 1.44 19.66
C VAL A 76 1.84 1.29 21.16
N SER A 77 0.61 1.55 21.57
CA SER A 77 0.19 1.48 22.98
C SER A 77 -0.25 0.08 23.40
N ASN A 78 -0.77 -0.72 22.45
CA ASN A 78 -1.22 -2.08 22.68
C ASN A 78 -0.86 -2.97 21.49
N ASP A 79 -0.29 -4.15 21.78
CA ASP A 79 0.07 -5.16 20.79
C ASP A 79 -1.16 -5.72 20.08
N GLU A 80 -2.29 -5.84 20.80
CA GLU A 80 -3.54 -6.40 20.29
C GLU A 80 -4.35 -5.42 19.43
N GLU A 81 -3.97 -4.14 19.39
CA GLU A 81 -4.71 -3.12 18.63
C GLU A 81 -4.43 -3.27 17.13
N GLU A 82 -5.47 -3.69 16.40
CA GLU A 82 -5.43 -3.88 14.96
C GLU A 82 -5.22 -2.56 14.22
N ILE A 83 -4.36 -2.60 13.20
CA ILE A 83 -4.09 -1.43 12.37
C ILE A 83 -5.27 -1.22 11.43
N LEU A 84 -5.88 -0.03 11.47
CA LEU A 84 -6.96 0.32 10.55
C LEU A 84 -6.46 0.42 9.10
N ILE A 85 -6.95 -0.44 8.21
CA ILE A 85 -6.52 -0.52 6.80
C ILE A 85 -7.72 -0.41 5.83
N PRO A 86 -7.52 -0.04 4.55
CA PRO A 86 -8.60 0.02 3.56
C PRO A 86 -9.41 -1.27 3.44
N PHE A 87 -8.77 -2.44 3.57
CA PHE A 87 -9.46 -3.73 3.51
C PHE A 87 -10.61 -3.85 4.54
N HIS A 88 -10.49 -3.22 5.71
CA HIS A 88 -11.58 -3.19 6.70
C HIS A 88 -12.84 -2.51 6.15
N PHE A 89 -12.69 -1.49 5.32
CA PHE A 89 -13.82 -0.76 4.73
C PHE A 89 -14.31 -1.39 3.43
N LEU A 90 -13.38 -1.92 2.62
CA LEU A 90 -13.70 -2.48 1.31
C LEU A 90 -14.30 -3.89 1.40
N VAL A 91 -13.80 -4.71 2.33
CA VAL A 91 -14.14 -6.15 2.43
C VAL A 91 -14.69 -6.51 3.81
N GLY A 92 -14.57 -5.64 4.81
CA GLY A 92 -15.05 -5.90 6.17
C GLY A 92 -14.11 -6.74 7.04
N ARG A 93 -12.87 -6.98 6.58
CA ARG A 93 -11.84 -7.74 7.30
C ARG A 93 -10.46 -7.30 6.86
N SER A 94 -9.43 -7.64 7.64
CA SER A 94 -8.06 -7.53 7.17
C SER A 94 -7.81 -8.38 5.93
N GLY A 95 -6.94 -7.92 5.03
CA GLY A 95 -6.52 -8.70 3.87
C GLY A 95 -5.96 -10.04 4.34
N SER A 96 -6.47 -11.16 3.82
CA SER A 96 -5.98 -12.47 4.23
C SER A 96 -4.57 -12.69 3.69
N ASP A 97 -3.71 -13.33 4.50
CA ASP A 97 -2.37 -13.83 4.12
C ASP A 97 -2.36 -14.83 2.96
N VAL A 98 -3.53 -15.19 2.44
CA VAL A 98 -3.66 -16.02 1.25
C VAL A 98 -3.30 -15.15 0.05
N PRO A 99 -2.13 -15.34 -0.60
CA PRO A 99 -1.88 -14.70 -1.88
C PRO A 99 -3.07 -15.02 -2.79
N PRO A 100 -3.51 -14.11 -3.69
CA PRO A 100 -4.65 -14.34 -4.58
C PRO A 100 -4.53 -15.57 -5.50
N LEU A 101 -3.48 -16.37 -5.36
CA LEU A 101 -3.09 -17.47 -6.22
C LEU A 101 -2.60 -18.65 -5.37
N ALA A 102 -3.50 -19.28 -4.60
CA ALA A 102 -3.36 -20.72 -4.32
C ALA A 102 -3.68 -21.50 -5.62
N LEU A 103 -2.99 -21.16 -6.71
CA LEU A 103 -3.07 -21.91 -7.94
C LEU A 103 -2.25 -23.16 -7.75
N THR A 104 -2.86 -24.30 -8.09
CA THR A 104 -2.20 -25.59 -8.23
C THR A 104 -0.87 -25.39 -8.97
N THR A 105 0.24 -25.61 -8.25
CA THR A 105 1.61 -25.28 -8.66
C THR A 105 2.12 -26.03 -9.89
N SER A 106 1.30 -26.90 -10.48
CA SER A 106 1.63 -27.67 -11.67
C SER A 106 1.58 -26.85 -12.98
N SER A 107 0.94 -25.67 -13.00
CA SER A 107 0.79 -24.85 -14.22
C SER A 107 1.41 -23.44 -14.16
N ILE A 108 1.99 -23.03 -13.03
CA ILE A 108 2.61 -21.71 -12.92
C ILE A 108 4.07 -21.81 -13.35
N ASP A 109 4.46 -21.02 -14.35
CA ASP A 109 5.88 -20.79 -14.63
C ASP A 109 6.52 -20.12 -13.40
N ASN A 110 7.36 -20.87 -12.70
CA ASN A 110 8.08 -20.41 -11.51
C ASN A 110 8.88 -19.12 -11.80
N ASN A 111 9.31 -18.90 -13.05
CA ASN A 111 9.97 -17.67 -13.44
C ASN A 111 9.02 -16.47 -13.48
N GLN A 112 7.78 -16.65 -13.94
CA GLN A 112 6.77 -15.58 -13.93
C GLN A 112 6.42 -15.20 -12.49
N TYR A 113 6.17 -16.18 -11.62
CA TYR A 113 5.90 -15.92 -10.21
C TYR A 113 7.05 -15.15 -9.54
N LYS A 114 8.29 -15.56 -9.76
CA LYS A 114 9.48 -14.84 -9.27
C LYS A 114 9.57 -13.41 -9.81
N GLN A 115 9.23 -13.18 -11.07
CA GLN A 115 9.19 -11.83 -11.65
C GLN A 115 8.13 -10.97 -10.98
N VAL A 116 6.92 -11.51 -10.77
CA VAL A 116 5.83 -10.80 -10.09
C VAL A 116 6.27 -10.38 -8.68
N GLN A 117 6.76 -11.33 -7.88
CA GLN A 117 7.24 -11.09 -6.52
C GLN A 117 8.40 -10.09 -6.47
N HIS A 118 9.34 -10.19 -7.42
CA HIS A 118 10.44 -9.24 -7.54
C HIS A 118 9.93 -7.81 -7.78
N HIS A 119 9.06 -7.63 -8.77
CA HIS A 119 8.48 -6.33 -9.10
C HIS A 119 7.67 -5.74 -7.92
N SER A 120 6.87 -6.56 -7.25
CA SER A 120 6.09 -6.16 -6.07
C SER A 120 6.98 -5.76 -4.91
N LYS A 121 8.12 -6.44 -4.72
CA LYS A 121 9.12 -6.06 -3.70
C LYS A 121 9.74 -4.70 -4.00
N ILE A 122 10.15 -4.45 -5.24
CA ILE A 122 10.70 -3.15 -5.65
C ILE A 122 9.69 -2.03 -5.42
N PHE A 123 8.43 -2.27 -5.79
CA PHE A 123 7.34 -1.36 -5.51
C PHE A 123 7.23 -1.10 -4.01
N TRP A 124 7.11 -2.16 -3.19
CA TRP A 124 6.95 -2.09 -1.74
C TRP A 124 8.07 -1.28 -1.09
N ASP A 125 9.33 -1.59 -1.41
CA ASP A 125 10.49 -0.96 -0.79
C ASP A 125 10.60 0.53 -1.13
N LYS A 126 10.17 0.94 -2.33
CA LYS A 126 10.08 2.36 -2.67
C LYS A 126 8.85 3.04 -2.07
N TRP A 127 7.69 2.40 -2.19
CA TRP A 127 6.41 2.95 -1.76
C TRP A 127 6.35 3.15 -0.24
N LYS A 128 6.84 2.19 0.57
CA LYS A 128 6.86 2.29 2.03
C LYS A 128 7.63 3.53 2.52
N ARG A 129 8.76 3.86 1.86
CA ARG A 129 9.58 5.04 2.16
C ARG A 129 8.89 6.36 1.81
N GLU A 130 8.02 6.37 0.82
CA GLU A 130 7.25 7.56 0.45
C GLU A 130 5.96 7.69 1.29
N TYR A 131 5.38 6.55 1.68
CA TYR A 131 4.09 6.48 2.37
C TYR A 131 4.20 6.66 3.89
N LEU A 132 5.07 5.91 4.57
CA LEU A 132 5.20 5.95 6.04
C LEU A 132 5.43 7.36 6.60
N PRO A 133 6.26 8.23 5.98
CA PRO A 133 6.43 9.60 6.46
C PRO A 133 5.16 10.46 6.38
N THR A 134 4.13 10.02 5.65
CA THR A 134 2.83 10.70 5.60
C THR A 134 1.91 10.33 6.77
N LEU A 135 2.16 9.18 7.41
CA LEU A 135 1.43 8.73 8.60
C LEU A 135 2.01 9.30 9.90
N LEU A 136 3.30 9.63 9.90
CA LEU A 136 3.94 10.24 11.05
C LEU A 136 3.43 11.67 11.22
N LYS A 137 2.76 11.94 12.34
CA LYS A 137 2.45 13.30 12.76
C LYS A 137 3.76 14.04 12.99
N ARG A 138 4.07 15.01 12.13
CA ARG A 138 5.20 15.91 12.36
C ARG A 138 4.78 16.92 13.42
N ASP A 139 5.02 16.58 14.69
CA ASP A 139 4.97 17.57 15.76
C ASP A 139 6.14 18.54 15.55
N LYS A 140 5.85 19.70 14.94
CA LYS A 140 6.84 20.74 14.74
C LYS A 140 6.94 21.62 15.99
N TRP A 141 8.17 21.78 16.49
CA TRP A 141 8.63 22.86 17.36
C TRP A 141 7.84 23.16 18.64
N THR A 142 7.14 22.19 19.23
CA THR A 142 6.34 22.45 20.44
C THR A 142 6.58 21.50 21.61
N ASN A 143 7.03 20.26 21.38
CA ASN A 143 7.18 19.28 22.48
C ASN A 143 8.58 18.65 22.52
N LYS A 144 9.10 18.46 23.74
CA LYS A 144 10.26 17.58 23.99
C LYS A 144 9.86 16.15 23.57
N VAL A 145 10.53 15.59 22.57
CA VAL A 145 10.42 14.18 22.25
C VAL A 145 11.23 13.41 23.28
N GLU A 146 10.58 12.54 24.05
CA GLU A 146 11.33 11.65 24.95
C GLU A 146 12.21 10.71 24.12
N PRO A 147 13.47 10.48 24.52
CA PRO A 147 14.27 9.42 23.93
C PRO A 147 13.54 8.09 24.04
N LEU A 148 13.72 7.22 23.03
CA LEU A 148 13.25 5.84 23.08
C LEU A 148 13.82 5.15 24.33
N LYS A 149 12.97 4.44 25.06
CA LYS A 149 13.34 3.68 26.26
C LYS A 149 13.11 2.19 26.03
N GLU A 150 13.78 1.37 26.82
CA GLU A 150 13.43 -0.04 26.99
C GLU A 150 11.91 -0.15 27.23
N ASP A 151 11.31 -1.23 26.72
CA ASP A 151 9.87 -1.51 26.77
C ASP A 151 8.99 -0.67 25.82
N ASN A 152 9.54 0.30 25.08
CA ASN A 152 8.78 1.06 24.08
C ASN A 152 8.48 0.21 22.85
N MET A 153 7.24 0.30 22.36
CA MET A 153 6.82 -0.36 21.13
C MET A 153 7.16 0.51 19.92
N VAL A 154 7.69 -0.12 18.88
CA VAL A 154 8.12 0.53 17.65
C VAL A 154 7.62 -0.25 16.44
N VAL A 155 7.40 0.47 15.34
CA VAL A 155 7.14 -0.14 14.05
C VAL A 155 8.47 -0.56 13.45
N LEU A 156 8.62 -1.85 13.15
CA LEU A 156 9.82 -2.38 12.54
C LEU A 156 9.77 -2.13 11.03
N THR A 157 10.65 -1.26 10.55
CA THR A 157 10.92 -1.14 9.12
C THR A 157 11.93 -2.21 8.72
N ASP A 158 11.50 -3.47 8.64
CA ASP A 158 12.32 -4.56 8.12
C ASP A 158 12.31 -4.53 6.57
N ASP A 159 13.49 -4.66 5.97
CA ASP A 159 13.66 -4.77 4.52
C ASP A 159 13.29 -6.16 3.98
N ASN A 160 13.14 -7.15 4.85
CA ASN A 160 12.69 -8.50 4.54
C ASN A 160 11.22 -8.76 4.88
N ALA A 161 10.50 -7.79 5.46
CA ALA A 161 9.07 -7.96 5.75
C ALA A 161 8.28 -8.26 4.47
N THR A 162 7.33 -9.21 4.57
CA THR A 162 6.40 -9.51 3.48
C THR A 162 5.63 -8.25 3.09
N PRO A 163 5.52 -7.91 1.79
CA PRO A 163 4.77 -6.73 1.36
C PRO A 163 3.35 -6.71 1.93
N GLY A 164 2.93 -5.54 2.44
CA GLY A 164 1.61 -5.37 3.06
C GLY A 164 1.54 -5.75 4.55
N LYS A 165 2.62 -6.25 5.15
CA LYS A 165 2.70 -6.49 6.60
C LYS A 165 3.37 -5.32 7.33
N TRP A 166 2.86 -5.02 8.51
CA TRP A 166 3.36 -3.96 9.39
C TRP A 166 3.76 -4.58 10.72
N LEU A 167 5.06 -4.86 10.87
CA LEU A 167 5.60 -5.50 12.05
C LEU A 167 5.75 -4.49 13.19
N LYS A 168 5.35 -4.89 14.40
CA LYS A 168 5.61 -4.18 15.65
C LYS A 168 6.67 -4.95 16.44
N GLY A 169 7.49 -4.25 17.20
CA GLY A 169 8.48 -4.83 18.10
C GLY A 169 8.64 -3.98 19.36
N ARG A 170 9.24 -4.55 20.40
CA ARG A 170 9.56 -3.85 21.64
C ARG A 170 11.07 -3.63 21.73
N ILE A 171 11.49 -2.52 22.32
CA ILE A 171 12.91 -2.25 22.57
C ILE A 171 13.32 -3.02 23.82
N ASP A 172 14.30 -3.91 23.67
CA ASP A 172 14.98 -4.62 24.76
C ASP A 172 16.21 -3.85 25.26
#